data_AF-A0A5C7EZ75-F1
#
_entry.id   AF-A0A5C7EZ75-F1
#
_cell.length_a   1.000
_cell.length_b   1.000
_cell.length_c   1.000
_cell.angle_alpha   90.00
_cell.angle_beta   90.00
_cell.angle_gamma   90.00
#
_symmetry.space_group_name_H-M   'P 1'
#
loop_
_entity.id
_entity.type
_entity.pdbx_description
1 polymer ?
#
loop_
_entity_poly.entity_id
_entity_poly.type
_entity_poly.pdbx_seq_one_letter_code
_entity_poly.pdbx_strand_id
1 'polypeptide(L)'
;MRSLASRFSGETNVPLSELGVVSDNPSSAEAIYAAKEALVVEAQNLNADNGEALAHVALMALAIKEGTTYAEQAARRLRICPKFRNPAMPSVVTQADAMLKDVQAVPWLAESDVLLEELGFSDDQIQRLRSDRDRATSRALVAAATSGTGIELPKANPAAAAGALLGGER
;
A
#
# COMPACT_ATOMS: atom_id res chain seq x y z
N MET A 1 -26.34 12.00 30.65
CA MET A 1 -25.47 11.97 29.46
C MET A 1 -24.85 10.60 29.20
N ARG A 2 -24.17 9.96 30.16
CA ARG A 2 -23.53 8.62 29.98
C ARG A 2 -24.46 7.53 29.41
N SER A 3 -25.71 7.44 29.87
CA SER A 3 -26.70 6.47 29.35
C SER A 3 -27.05 6.69 27.88
N LEU A 4 -27.21 7.94 27.43
CA LEU A 4 -27.50 8.24 26.03
C LEU A 4 -26.30 7.92 25.13
N ALA A 5 -25.10 8.31 25.58
CA ALA A 5 -23.85 7.99 24.87
C ALA A 5 -23.61 6.48 24.77
N SER A 6 -23.99 5.70 25.79
CA SER A 6 -23.87 4.23 25.77
C SER A 6 -24.84 3.61 24.75
N ARG A 7 -26.07 4.12 24.65
CA ARG A 7 -27.03 3.67 23.63
C ARG A 7 -26.55 4.04 22.23
N PHE A 8 -26.09 5.27 22.03
CA PHE A 8 -25.57 5.73 20.75
C PHE A 8 -24.34 4.91 20.30
N SER A 9 -23.40 4.67 21.21
CA SER A 9 -22.21 3.83 20.97
C SER A 9 -22.59 2.41 20.56
N GLY A 10 -23.59 1.82 21.23
CA GLY A 10 -24.08 0.47 20.90
C GLY A 10 -24.76 0.37 19.52
N GLU A 11 -25.41 1.43 19.05
CA GLU A 11 -26.09 1.44 17.74
C GLU A 11 -25.15 1.79 16.57
N THR A 12 -24.06 2.52 16.82
CA THR A 12 -23.19 3.08 15.77
C THR A 12 -21.81 2.44 15.70
N ASN A 13 -21.51 1.45 16.56
CA ASN A 13 -20.19 0.85 16.73
C ASN A 13 -19.07 1.86 17.06
N VAL A 14 -19.39 3.13 17.36
CA VAL A 14 -18.43 4.16 17.75
C VAL A 14 -18.05 3.95 19.22
N PRO A 15 -16.76 3.80 19.57
CA PRO A 15 -16.35 3.59 20.95
C PRO A 15 -16.79 4.71 21.90
N LEU A 16 -17.25 4.35 23.10
CA LEU A 16 -17.69 5.30 24.12
C LEU A 16 -16.58 6.30 24.54
N SER A 17 -15.31 5.90 24.43
CA SER A 17 -14.15 6.77 24.65
C SER A 17 -14.03 7.90 23.61
N GLU A 18 -14.46 7.67 22.37
CA GLU A 18 -14.45 8.69 21.30
C GLU A 18 -15.61 9.69 21.47
N LEU A 19 -16.64 9.32 22.23
CA LEU A 19 -17.74 10.21 22.62
C LEU A 19 -17.42 11.09 23.84
N GLY A 20 -16.17 11.07 24.32
CA GLY A 20 -15.71 11.89 25.45
C GLY A 20 -16.19 11.42 26.83
N VAL A 21 -16.76 10.21 26.92
CA VAL A 21 -17.17 9.63 28.19
C VAL A 21 -15.97 8.90 28.79
N VAL A 22 -15.32 9.58 29.75
CA VAL A 22 -14.17 9.02 30.46
C VAL A 22 -14.62 7.91 31.42
N SER A 23 -13.91 6.79 31.35
CA SER A 23 -13.95 5.66 32.28
C SER A 23 -12.91 5.90 33.39
N ASP A 24 -13.25 5.58 34.64
CA ASP A 24 -12.33 5.70 35.78
C ASP A 24 -11.14 4.72 35.70
N ASN A 25 -11.25 3.68 34.87
CA ASN A 25 -10.16 2.75 34.60
C ASN A 25 -9.46 3.14 33.28
N PRO A 26 -8.13 3.37 33.27
CA PRO A 26 -7.39 3.54 32.03
C PRO A 26 -7.58 2.32 31.13
N SER A 27 -8.03 2.55 29.89
CA SER A 27 -8.21 1.48 28.91
C SER A 27 -6.85 0.96 28.44
N SER A 28 -6.67 -0.36 28.43
CA SER A 28 -5.47 -0.97 27.84
C SER A 28 -5.47 -0.77 26.32
N ALA A 29 -4.29 -0.79 25.70
CA ALA A 29 -4.17 -0.66 24.24
C ALA A 29 -5.00 -1.72 23.50
N GLU A 30 -5.01 -2.96 23.99
CA GLU A 30 -5.83 -4.06 23.46
C GLU A 30 -7.33 -3.77 23.57
N ALA A 31 -7.80 -3.19 24.69
CA ALA A 31 -9.20 -2.82 24.85
C ALA A 31 -9.60 -1.68 23.89
N ILE A 32 -8.69 -0.75 23.57
CA ILE A 32 -8.93 0.29 22.57
C ILE A 32 -9.02 -0.32 21.17
N TYR A 33 -8.15 -1.27 20.82
CA TYR A 33 -8.20 -1.95 19.52
C TYR A 33 -9.46 -2.80 19.37
N ALA A 34 -9.81 -3.60 20.39
CA ALA A 34 -11.01 -4.42 20.39
C ALA A 34 -12.29 -3.57 20.25
N ALA A 35 -12.35 -2.40 20.92
CA ALA A 35 -13.47 -1.49 20.78
C ALA A 35 -13.62 -0.91 19.35
N LYS A 36 -12.52 -0.81 18.60
CA LYS A 36 -12.51 -0.30 17.22
C LYS A 36 -12.70 -1.39 16.17
N GLU A 37 -12.53 -2.65 16.52
CA GLU A 37 -12.56 -3.78 15.59
C GLU A 37 -13.91 -3.88 14.86
N ALA A 38 -15.03 -3.71 15.56
CA ALA A 38 -16.36 -3.71 14.95
C ALA A 38 -16.50 -2.60 13.88
N LEU A 39 -15.99 -1.39 14.16
CA LEU A 39 -16.00 -0.28 13.22
C LEU A 39 -15.08 -0.53 12.01
N VAL A 40 -13.93 -1.18 12.23
CA VAL A 40 -13.01 -1.57 11.16
C VAL A 40 -13.67 -2.59 10.23
N VAL A 41 -14.35 -3.60 10.78
CA VAL A 41 -15.08 -4.60 9.99
C VAL A 41 -16.20 -3.95 9.19
N GLU A 42 -16.96 -3.04 9.79
CA GLU A 42 -18.00 -2.29 9.09
C GLU A 42 -17.42 -1.44 7.94
N ALA A 43 -16.30 -0.76 8.17
CA ALA A 43 -15.60 -0.01 7.14
C ALA A 43 -15.05 -0.91 6.02
N GLN A 44 -14.60 -2.13 6.33
CA GLN A 44 -14.17 -3.12 5.32
C GLN A 44 -15.35 -3.56 4.44
N ASN A 45 -16.51 -3.86 5.05
CA ASN A 45 -17.72 -4.21 4.32
C ASN A 45 -18.19 -3.07 3.43
N LEU A 46 -18.21 -1.84 3.96
CA LEU A 46 -18.56 -0.65 3.19
C LEU A 46 -17.61 -0.43 2.00
N ASN A 47 -16.31 -0.65 2.18
CA ASN A 47 -15.34 -0.56 1.08
C ASN A 47 -15.54 -1.66 0.04
N ALA A 48 -15.94 -2.87 0.44
CA ALA A 48 -16.25 -3.95 -0.49
C ALA A 48 -17.47 -3.59 -1.37
N ASP A 49 -18.56 -3.14 -0.74
CA ASP A 49 -19.79 -2.74 -1.43
C ASP A 49 -19.56 -1.53 -2.35
N ASN A 50 -18.86 -0.51 -1.85
CA ASN A 50 -18.48 0.65 -2.65
C ASN A 50 -17.53 0.25 -3.78
N GLY A 51 -16.72 -0.79 -3.58
CA GLY A 51 -15.82 -1.31 -4.59
C GLY A 51 -16.56 -1.89 -5.79
N GLU A 52 -17.60 -2.69 -5.54
CA GLU A 52 -18.46 -3.18 -6.61
C GLU A 52 -19.12 -2.01 -7.36
N ALA A 53 -19.69 -1.04 -6.63
CA ALA A 53 -20.32 0.13 -7.24
C ALA A 53 -19.34 0.96 -8.11
N LEU A 54 -18.13 1.21 -7.63
CA LEU A 54 -17.11 1.95 -8.39
C LEU A 54 -16.63 1.17 -9.62
N ALA A 55 -16.52 -0.16 -9.55
CA ALA A 55 -16.18 -0.99 -10.70
C ALA A 55 -17.24 -0.86 -11.81
N HIS A 56 -18.54 -0.87 -11.43
CA HIS A 56 -19.63 -0.64 -12.39
C HIS A 56 -19.57 0.75 -13.02
N VAL A 57 -19.30 1.80 -12.23
CA VAL A 57 -19.16 3.17 -12.75
C VAL A 57 -17.99 3.26 -13.74
N ALA A 58 -16.87 2.62 -13.45
CA ALA A 58 -15.72 2.59 -14.35
C ALA A 58 -16.03 1.85 -15.68
N LEU A 59 -16.77 0.73 -15.62
CA LEU A 59 -17.23 0.03 -16.83
C LEU A 59 -18.19 0.91 -17.66
N MET A 60 -19.10 1.63 -17.01
CA MET A 60 -19.99 2.58 -17.70
C MET A 60 -19.21 3.73 -18.35
N ALA A 61 -18.23 4.30 -17.67
CA ALA A 61 -17.37 5.34 -18.23
C ALA A 61 -16.56 4.84 -19.44
N LEU A 62 -16.08 3.58 -19.39
CA LEU A 62 -15.37 2.96 -20.49
C LEU A 62 -16.29 2.70 -21.70
N ALA A 63 -17.52 2.25 -21.44
CA ALA A 63 -18.52 2.03 -22.48
C ALA A 63 -18.81 3.32 -23.26
N ILE A 64 -18.97 4.45 -22.56
CA ILE A 64 -19.15 5.78 -23.17
C ILE A 64 -17.92 6.17 -24.00
N LYS A 65 -16.71 6.00 -23.44
CA LYS A 65 -15.46 6.38 -24.11
C LYS A 65 -15.22 5.60 -25.41
N GLU A 66 -15.56 4.32 -25.41
CA GLU A 66 -15.35 3.43 -26.56
C GLU A 66 -16.56 3.35 -27.50
N GLY A 67 -17.68 4.02 -27.17
CA GLY A 67 -18.91 3.96 -27.96
C GLY A 67 -19.56 2.56 -27.97
N THR A 68 -19.36 1.78 -26.92
CA THR A 68 -19.85 0.40 -26.78
C THR A 68 -20.94 0.30 -25.72
N THR A 69 -21.58 -0.87 -25.60
CA THR A 69 -22.58 -1.12 -24.56
C THR A 69 -21.96 -1.63 -23.26
N TYR A 70 -22.65 -1.41 -22.14
CA TYR A 70 -22.25 -1.97 -20.84
C TYR A 70 -22.10 -3.51 -20.88
N ALA A 71 -22.99 -4.20 -21.60
CA ALA A 71 -22.96 -5.66 -21.73
C ALA A 71 -21.69 -6.15 -22.45
N GLU A 72 -21.22 -5.44 -23.47
CA GLU A 72 -19.98 -5.75 -24.19
C GLU A 72 -18.74 -5.53 -23.31
N GLN A 73 -18.72 -4.44 -22.53
CA GLN A 73 -17.60 -4.18 -21.61
C GLN A 73 -17.58 -5.15 -20.42
N ALA A 74 -18.75 -5.53 -19.89
CA ALA A 74 -18.87 -6.57 -18.88
C ALA A 74 -18.40 -7.94 -19.43
N ALA A 75 -18.72 -8.26 -20.69
CA ALA A 75 -18.29 -9.49 -21.35
C ALA A 75 -16.77 -9.54 -21.60
N ARG A 76 -16.10 -8.39 -21.76
CA ARG A 76 -14.64 -8.29 -21.91
C ARG A 76 -13.86 -8.69 -20.65
N ARG A 77 -14.52 -8.93 -19.51
CA ARG A 77 -13.90 -9.34 -18.23
C ARG A 77 -12.71 -8.46 -17.83
N LEU A 78 -12.80 -7.17 -18.10
CA LEU A 78 -11.83 -6.20 -17.57
C LEU A 78 -11.90 -6.28 -16.03
N ARG A 79 -10.81 -6.71 -15.40
CA ARG A 79 -10.73 -6.76 -13.93
C ARG A 79 -10.44 -5.35 -13.40
N ILE A 80 -11.50 -4.56 -13.28
CA ILE A 80 -11.42 -3.27 -12.61
C ILE A 80 -11.62 -3.52 -11.12
N CYS A 81 -10.53 -3.46 -10.36
CA CYS A 81 -10.56 -3.59 -8.90
C CYS A 81 -10.24 -2.23 -8.27
N PRO A 82 -11.19 -1.57 -7.62
CA PRO A 82 -10.90 -0.36 -6.85
C PRO A 82 -10.05 -0.72 -5.63
N LYS A 83 -9.00 0.07 -5.40
CA LYS A 83 -8.12 -0.08 -4.25
C LYS A 83 -8.52 0.91 -3.17
N PHE A 84 -8.95 0.40 -2.02
CA PHE A 84 -9.18 1.18 -0.82
C PHE A 84 -8.01 1.01 0.14
N ARG A 85 -7.66 2.07 0.87
CA ARG A 85 -6.68 1.97 1.96
C ARG A 85 -7.25 1.11 3.08
N ASN A 86 -6.38 0.33 3.73
CA ASN A 86 -6.77 -0.48 4.88
C ASN A 86 -7.39 0.39 6.00
N PRO A 87 -8.66 0.15 6.40
CA PRO A 87 -9.36 0.97 7.39
C PRO A 87 -8.82 0.80 8.81
N ALA A 88 -8.09 -0.29 9.11
CA ALA A 88 -7.42 -0.48 10.39
C ALA A 88 -6.25 0.51 10.59
N MET A 89 -5.79 1.16 9.51
CA MET A 89 -4.64 2.08 9.47
C MET A 89 -3.49 1.67 10.42
N PRO A 90 -2.97 0.43 10.30
CA PRO A 90 -1.86 0.00 11.14
C PRO A 90 -0.66 0.92 10.92
N SER A 91 0.18 1.07 11.95
CA SER A 91 1.40 1.86 11.82
C SER A 91 2.30 1.26 10.73
N VAL A 92 3.09 2.10 10.07
CA VAL A 92 4.05 1.66 9.03
C VAL A 92 5.03 0.62 9.58
N VAL A 93 5.41 0.75 10.86
CA VAL A 93 6.29 -0.19 11.55
C VAL A 93 5.61 -1.55 11.72
N THR A 94 4.36 -1.56 12.19
CA THR A 94 3.57 -2.79 12.36
C THR A 94 3.35 -3.51 11.03
N GLN A 95 3.11 -2.76 9.95
CA GLN A 95 2.95 -3.32 8.61
C GLN A 95 4.25 -3.95 8.10
N ALA A 96 5.39 -3.27 8.28
CA ALA A 96 6.69 -3.79 7.88
C ALA A 96 7.05 -5.08 8.63
N ASP A 97 6.77 -5.14 9.93
CA ASP A 97 7.03 -6.34 10.76
C ASP A 97 6.14 -7.51 10.37
N ALA A 98 4.86 -7.26 10.06
CA ALA A 98 3.95 -8.30 9.55
C ALA A 98 4.47 -8.83 8.21
N MET A 99 4.89 -7.93 7.31
CA MET A 99 5.37 -8.31 5.99
C MET A 99 6.67 -9.10 6.03
N LEU A 100 7.57 -8.77 6.96
CA LEU A 100 8.78 -9.54 7.16
C LEU A 100 8.46 -10.98 7.55
N LYS A 101 7.43 -11.20 8.38
CA LYS A 101 6.97 -12.55 8.75
C LYS A 101 6.35 -13.28 7.57
N ASP A 102 5.57 -12.58 6.74
CA ASP A 102 4.95 -13.17 5.55
C ASP A 102 6.01 -13.58 4.52
N VAL A 103 7.03 -12.74 4.29
CA VAL A 103 8.16 -13.07 3.42
C VAL A 103 9.00 -14.23 3.97
N GLN A 104 9.20 -14.31 5.29
CA GLN A 104 9.90 -15.44 5.92
C GLN A 104 9.12 -16.75 5.76
N ALA A 105 7.79 -16.70 5.86
CA ALA A 105 6.93 -17.87 5.68
C ALA A 105 6.78 -18.25 4.19
N VAL A 106 6.80 -17.25 3.30
CA VAL A 106 6.55 -17.39 1.87
C VAL A 106 7.63 -16.64 1.08
N PRO A 107 8.80 -17.25 0.85
CA PRO A 107 9.96 -16.55 0.28
C PRO A 107 9.74 -15.99 -1.13
N TRP A 108 8.91 -16.63 -1.97
CA TRP A 108 8.62 -16.14 -3.32
C TRP A 108 7.84 -14.80 -3.30
N LEU A 109 7.18 -14.48 -2.19
CA LEU A 109 6.45 -13.25 -2.03
C LEU A 109 7.40 -12.04 -2.07
N ALA A 110 8.67 -12.20 -1.66
CA ALA A 110 9.70 -11.15 -1.72
C ALA A 110 9.93 -10.58 -3.13
N GLU A 111 9.64 -11.38 -4.16
CA GLU A 111 9.80 -10.99 -5.56
C GLU A 111 8.53 -10.36 -6.14
N SER A 112 7.41 -10.43 -5.42
CA SER A 112 6.10 -9.95 -5.84
C SER A 112 5.92 -8.46 -5.57
N ASP A 113 5.43 -7.74 -6.58
CA ASP A 113 5.10 -6.32 -6.45
C ASP A 113 3.86 -6.07 -5.58
N VAL A 114 3.05 -7.11 -5.36
CA VAL A 114 1.91 -7.06 -4.43
C VAL A 114 2.36 -6.62 -3.04
N LEU A 115 3.58 -7.00 -2.61
CA LEU A 115 4.14 -6.54 -1.34
C LEU A 115 4.34 -5.03 -1.27
N LEU A 116 4.82 -4.44 -2.38
CA LEU A 116 5.05 -3.01 -2.45
C LEU A 116 3.72 -2.25 -2.51
N GLU A 117 2.72 -2.82 -3.18
CA GLU A 117 1.36 -2.29 -3.21
C GLU A 117 0.73 -2.30 -1.81
N GLU A 118 0.87 -3.40 -1.06
CA GLU A 118 0.36 -3.52 0.32
C GLU A 118 1.08 -2.58 1.30
N LEU A 119 2.36 -2.25 1.06
CA LEU A 119 3.06 -1.23 1.83
C LEU A 119 2.55 0.20 1.57
N GLY A 120 1.65 0.36 0.59
CA GLY A 120 1.07 1.64 0.22
C GLY A 120 1.94 2.48 -0.69
N PHE A 121 2.93 1.89 -1.38
CA PHE A 121 3.63 2.58 -2.45
C PHE A 121 2.68 2.83 -3.63
N SER A 122 2.80 4.01 -4.24
CA SER A 122 2.06 4.30 -5.47
C SER A 122 2.62 3.52 -6.66
N ASP A 123 1.81 3.31 -7.68
CA ASP A 123 2.22 2.61 -8.92
C ASP A 123 3.48 3.25 -9.55
N ASP A 124 3.59 4.59 -9.50
CA ASP A 124 4.78 5.32 -9.95
C ASP A 124 6.02 4.98 -9.13
N GLN A 125 5.88 4.85 -7.81
CA GLN A 125 6.98 4.48 -6.91
C GLN A 125 7.41 3.04 -7.16
N ILE A 126 6.45 2.12 -7.33
CA ILE A 126 6.71 0.71 -7.64
C ILE A 126 7.47 0.60 -8.97
N GLN A 127 7.06 1.34 -10.00
CA GLN A 127 7.74 1.31 -11.29
C GLN A 127 9.18 1.83 -11.22
N ARG A 128 9.43 2.87 -10.40
CA ARG A 128 10.79 3.36 -10.13
C ARG A 128 11.63 2.32 -9.39
N LEU A 129 11.08 1.70 -8.34
CA LEU A 129 11.75 0.65 -7.57
C LEU A 129 12.13 -0.56 -8.44
N ARG A 130 11.24 -0.96 -9.36
CA ARG A 130 11.52 -2.00 -10.37
C ARG A 130 12.69 -1.60 -11.27
N SER A 131 12.67 -0.39 -11.83
CA SER A 131 13.75 0.12 -12.67
C SER A 131 15.10 0.14 -11.92
N ASP A 132 15.10 0.55 -10.65
CA ASP A 132 16.31 0.57 -9.84
C ASP A 132 16.83 -0.84 -9.53
N ARG A 133 15.92 -1.78 -9.21
CA ARG A 133 16.24 -3.20 -9.04
C ARG A 133 16.85 -3.79 -10.30
N ASP A 134 16.21 -3.59 -11.46
CA ASP A 134 16.67 -4.16 -12.73
C ASP A 134 18.03 -3.58 -13.13
N ARG A 135 18.27 -2.29 -12.84
CA ARG A 135 19.56 -1.65 -13.03
C ARG A 135 20.64 -2.21 -12.10
N ALA A 136 20.31 -2.48 -10.84
CA ALA A 136 21.22 -3.09 -9.88
C ALA A 136 21.58 -4.53 -10.28
N THR A 137 20.58 -5.33 -10.65
CA THR A 137 20.76 -6.71 -11.14
C THR A 137 21.61 -6.73 -12.41
N SER A 138 21.33 -5.83 -13.37
CA SER A 138 22.13 -5.73 -14.60
C SER A 138 23.58 -5.38 -14.30
N ARG A 139 23.84 -4.43 -13.38
CA ARG A 139 25.20 -4.10 -12.93
C ARG A 139 25.90 -5.29 -12.28
N ALA A 140 25.18 -6.06 -11.46
CA ALA A 140 25.73 -7.26 -10.81
C ALA A 140 26.09 -8.35 -11.83
N LEU A 141 25.22 -8.60 -12.81
CA LEU A 141 25.48 -9.54 -13.90
C LEU A 141 26.65 -9.12 -14.78
N VAL A 142 26.76 -7.83 -15.12
CA VAL A 142 27.91 -7.30 -15.87
C VAL A 142 29.19 -7.46 -15.06
N ALA A 143 29.19 -7.10 -13.77
CA ALA A 143 30.35 -7.28 -12.89
C ALA A 143 30.76 -8.75 -12.75
N ALA A 144 29.79 -9.67 -12.64
CA ALA A 144 30.04 -11.10 -12.62
C ALA A 144 30.63 -11.59 -13.95
N ALA A 145 30.10 -11.13 -15.08
CA ALA A 145 30.61 -11.47 -16.41
C ALA A 145 32.03 -10.93 -16.68
N THR A 146 32.35 -9.71 -16.23
CA THR A 146 33.71 -9.14 -16.34
C THR A 146 34.70 -9.76 -15.37
N SER A 147 34.25 -10.19 -14.18
CA SER A 147 35.10 -10.95 -13.25
C SER A 147 35.45 -12.35 -13.76
N GLY A 148 34.62 -12.96 -14.61
CA GLY A 148 34.91 -14.20 -15.32
C GLY A 148 35.74 -14.04 -16.61
N THR A 149 35.88 -12.81 -17.14
CA THR A 149 36.56 -12.53 -18.43
C THR A 149 37.78 -11.62 -18.31
N GLY A 150 38.19 -11.21 -17.10
CA GLY A 150 39.43 -10.47 -16.88
C GLY A 150 39.47 -9.07 -17.50
N ILE A 151 38.31 -8.42 -17.67
CA ILE A 151 38.24 -7.05 -18.17
C ILE A 151 38.01 -6.09 -16.99
N GLU A 152 39.06 -5.37 -16.58
CA GLU A 152 38.99 -4.29 -15.59
C GLU A 152 38.24 -3.08 -16.16
N LEU A 153 37.18 -2.63 -15.47
CA LEU A 153 36.52 -1.35 -15.73
C LEU A 153 37.14 -0.23 -14.88
N PRO A 154 37.20 1.02 -15.38
CA PRO A 154 37.76 2.14 -14.64
C PRO A 154 36.99 2.39 -13.34
N LYS A 155 37.69 2.38 -12.21
CA LYS A 155 37.13 2.71 -10.89
C LYS A 155 36.55 4.13 -10.94
N ALA A 156 35.25 4.26 -10.72
CA ALA A 156 34.60 5.56 -10.57
C ALA A 156 35.21 6.27 -9.35
N ASN A 157 35.97 7.34 -9.59
CA ASN A 157 36.62 8.11 -8.55
C ASN A 157 35.55 8.94 -7.79
N PRO A 158 35.31 8.70 -6.49
CA PRO A 158 34.28 9.41 -5.73
C PRO A 158 34.55 10.91 -5.57
N ALA A 159 35.76 11.40 -5.93
CA ALA A 159 36.10 12.81 -5.89
C ALA A 159 35.46 13.66 -7.02
N ALA A 160 34.97 13.04 -8.11
CA ALA A 160 34.38 13.79 -9.23
C ALA A 160 32.93 14.25 -8.98
N ALA A 161 32.20 13.60 -8.06
CA ALA A 161 30.82 13.94 -7.74
C ALA A 161 30.69 15.19 -6.84
N ALA A 162 31.74 15.54 -6.07
CA ALA A 162 31.73 16.68 -5.16
C ALA A 162 32.04 18.03 -5.85
N GLY A 163 32.70 18.02 -7.01
CA GLY A 163 33.07 19.24 -7.75
C GLY A 163 31.94 19.86 -8.57
N ALA A 164 30.84 19.12 -8.82
CA ALA A 164 29.74 19.58 -9.67
C ALA A 164 28.67 20.40 -8.91
N LEU A 165 28.74 20.49 -7.58
CA LEU A 165 27.74 21.17 -6.74
C LEU A 165 28.16 22.57 -6.25
N LEU A 166 29.39 23.04 -6.54
CA LEU A 166 29.89 24.34 -6.08
C LEU A 166 30.59 25.19 -7.17
N GLY A 167 30.44 24.84 -8.46
CA GLY A 167 31.18 25.47 -9.57
C GLY A 167 30.35 26.29 -10.56
N GLY A 168 29.22 26.86 -10.15
CA GLY A 168 28.48 27.86 -10.94
C GLY A 168 28.93 29.27 -10.58
N GLU A 169 30.08 29.72 -11.06
CA GLU A 169 30.53 31.11 -10.85
C GLU A 169 29.80 32.07 -11.81
N ARG A 170 29.04 33.01 -11.24
CA ARG A 170 29.14 34.47 -11.44
C ARG A 170 28.04 35.20 -10.67
#